data_AF-A0A0M6YH28-F1
#
_entry.id   AF-A0A0M6YH28-F1
#
_cell.length_a   1.000
_cell.length_b   1.000
_cell.length_c   1.000
_cell.angle_alpha   90.00
_cell.angle_beta   90.00
_cell.angle_gamma   90.00
#
_symmetry.space_group_name_H-M   'P 1'
#
loop_
_entity.id
_entity.type
_entity.pdbx_description
1 polymer ?
#
loop_
_entity_poly.entity_id
_entity_poly.type
_entity_poly.pdbx_seq_one_letter_code
_entity_poly.pdbx_strand_id
1 'polypeptide(L)' 'MIRLAFPLAVLVLAGCNAVGGTGRSVAVADSQVQPGLASCLATIGRADVAVVPDAPMSDAEIEALLSCTADRASR' A
#
# COMPACT_ATOMS: atom_id res chain seq x y z
N MET A 1 -0.41 -37.05 -37.74
CA MET A 1 -1.62 -36.47 -37.12
C MET A 1 -1.49 -36.72 -35.62
N ILE A 2 -1.38 -35.80 -34.67
CA ILE A 2 -1.49 -34.35 -34.56
C ILE A 2 -0.47 -33.93 -33.47
N ARG A 3 0.32 -32.88 -33.75
CA ARG A 3 1.14 -32.18 -32.76
C ARG A 3 0.21 -31.39 -31.85
N LEU A 4 0.26 -31.61 -30.54
CA LEU A 4 -0.31 -30.68 -29.56
C LEU A 4 0.85 -30.06 -28.78
N ALA A 5 1.41 -29.04 -29.41
CA ALA A 5 2.13 -27.98 -28.74
C ALA A 5 1.15 -27.21 -27.84
N PHE A 6 1.59 -26.92 -26.60
CA PHE A 6 1.36 -25.72 -25.80
C PHE A 6 -0.06 -25.05 -25.80
N PRO A 7 -0.58 -24.60 -24.64
CA PRO A 7 0.25 -23.72 -23.86
C PRO A 7 0.13 -23.75 -22.33
N LEU A 8 1.33 -23.71 -21.75
CA LEU A 8 1.77 -23.16 -20.48
C LEU A 8 1.42 -21.64 -20.35
N ALA A 9 0.24 -21.21 -20.78
CA ALA A 9 -0.18 -19.79 -20.85
C ALA A 9 -1.21 -19.37 -19.80
N VAL A 10 -1.78 -20.31 -19.03
CA VAL A 10 -2.85 -19.97 -18.06
C VAL A 10 -2.27 -19.47 -16.72
N LEU A 11 -1.04 -19.83 -16.35
CA LEU A 11 -0.50 -19.47 -15.04
C LEU A 11 0.31 -18.15 -15.00
N VAL A 12 0.62 -17.55 -16.15
CA VAL A 12 1.41 -16.29 -16.21
C VAL A 12 0.50 -15.04 -16.29
N LEU A 13 -0.82 -15.20 -16.38
CA LEU A 13 -1.78 -14.07 -16.47
C LEU A 13 -2.43 -13.64 -15.14
N ALA A 14 -1.92 -14.10 -13.99
CA ALA A 14 -2.33 -13.58 -12.66
C ALA A 14 -1.44 -12.42 -12.17
N GLY A 15 -0.57 -11.89 -13.04
CA GLY A 15 0.15 -10.64 -12.83
C GLY A 15 -0.42 -9.53 -13.73
N CYS A 16 -0.68 -8.36 -13.14
CA CYS A 16 -0.74 -7.05 -13.79
C CYS A 16 -2.08 -6.38 -14.19
N ASN A 17 -3.28 -6.93 -13.95
CA ASN A 17 -4.52 -6.15 -14.23
C ASN A 17 -5.61 -6.28 -13.16
N ALA A 18 -5.40 -5.64 -12.01
CA ALA A 18 -6.50 -5.13 -11.19
C ALA A 18 -6.22 -3.66 -10.85
N VAL A 19 -5.90 -2.88 -11.89
CA VAL A 19 -6.04 -1.43 -11.90
C VAL A 19 -7.50 -1.14 -12.26
N GLY A 20 -8.23 -0.54 -11.32
CA GLY A 20 -9.59 -0.02 -11.55
C GLY A 20 -10.72 -0.82 -10.90
N GLY A 21 -11.28 -0.26 -9.82
CA GLY A 21 -12.73 -0.30 -9.65
C GLY A 21 -13.33 -1.46 -8.86
N THR A 22 -12.78 -1.81 -7.70
CA THR A 22 -13.59 -2.31 -6.58
C THR A 22 -12.99 -1.73 -5.33
N GLY A 23 -13.76 -0.94 -4.57
CA GLY A 23 -13.38 -0.49 -3.24
C GLY A 23 -13.06 -1.69 -2.38
N ARG A 24 -11.79 -2.11 -2.38
CA ARG A 24 -11.25 -3.00 -1.37
C ARG A 24 -11.22 -2.12 -0.14
N SER A 25 -12.28 -2.22 0.65
CA SER A 25 -12.23 -1.84 2.05
C SER A 25 -11.04 -2.61 2.62
N VAL A 26 -9.90 -1.93 2.69
CA VAL A 26 -8.82 -2.34 3.57
C VAL A 26 -9.52 -2.36 4.91
N ALA A 27 -9.73 -3.56 5.45
CA ALA A 27 -10.15 -3.68 6.83
C ALA A 27 -9.07 -2.94 7.62
N VAL A 28 -9.39 -1.72 8.05
CA VAL A 28 -8.58 -0.94 8.97
C VAL A 28 -8.64 -1.78 10.24
N ALA A 29 -7.66 -2.66 10.39
CA ALA A 29 -7.51 -3.48 11.57
C ALA A 29 -7.31 -2.51 12.73
N ASP A 30 -8.41 -2.29 13.46
CA ASP A 30 -8.47 -1.73 14.80
C ASP A 30 -7.47 -0.61 15.06
N SER A 31 -7.74 0.61 14.55
CA SER A 31 -7.26 1.96 14.95
C SER A 31 -5.82 2.15 15.46
N GLN A 32 -4.95 1.17 15.30
CA GLN A 32 -3.62 1.09 15.88
C GLN A 32 -2.69 1.33 14.71
N VAL A 33 -2.17 2.55 14.65
CA VAL A 33 -1.10 2.91 13.72
C VAL A 33 0.03 1.89 13.90
N GLN A 34 0.36 1.11 12.86
CA GLN A 34 1.48 0.16 12.95
C GLN A 34 2.74 0.89 13.46
N PRO A 35 3.59 0.25 14.28
CA PRO A 35 4.76 0.90 14.87
C PRO A 35 5.67 1.59 13.84
N GLY A 36 5.80 1.01 12.65
CA GLY A 36 6.55 1.60 11.53
C GLY A 36 5.89 2.87 10.97
N LEU A 37 4.57 2.88 10.85
CA LEU A 37 3.79 4.02 10.38
C LEU A 37 3.86 5.17 11.40
N ALA A 38 3.72 4.87 12.70
CA ALA A 38 3.81 5.86 13.77
C ALA A 38 5.19 6.55 13.79
N SER A 39 6.26 5.79 13.55
CA SER A 39 7.60 6.36 13.44
C SER A 39 7.73 7.29 12.22
N CYS A 40 7.18 6.92 11.06
CA CYS A 40 7.22 7.78 9.87
C CYS A 40 6.39 9.04 10.05
N LEU A 41 5.19 8.94 10.65
CA LEU A 41 4.36 10.09 11.02
C LEU A 41 5.10 11.05 11.96
N ALA A 42 5.81 10.53 12.96
CA ALA A 42 6.64 11.36 13.83
C ALA A 42 7.79 12.05 13.07
N THR A 43 8.45 11.36 12.13
CA THR A 43 9.53 11.93 11.30
C THR A 43 9.07 13.10 10.45
N ILE A 44 7.84 13.05 9.91
CA ILE A 44 7.28 14.14 9.09
C ILE A 44 6.59 15.23 9.95
N GLY A 45 6.67 15.14 11.28
CA GLY A 45 6.02 16.09 12.18
C GLY A 45 4.51 15.93 12.32
N ARG A 46 3.95 14.79 11.87
CA ARG A 46 2.51 14.49 11.87
C ARG A 46 2.11 13.39 12.85
N ALA A 47 2.70 13.40 14.04
CA ALA A 47 2.32 12.49 15.12
C ALA A 47 0.86 12.68 15.57
N ASP A 48 0.26 13.84 15.29
CA ASP A 48 -1.17 14.13 15.51
C ASP A 48 -2.10 13.16 14.77
N VAL A 49 -1.70 12.70 13.58
CA VAL A 49 -2.49 11.76 12.76
C VAL A 49 -2.65 10.41 13.45
N ALA A 50 -1.70 10.03 14.32
CA ALA A 50 -1.81 8.80 15.09
C ALA A 50 -2.85 8.88 16.22
N VAL A 51 -3.20 10.10 16.65
CA VAL A 51 -4.24 10.37 17.65
C VAL A 51 -5.58 10.68 16.97
N VAL A 52 -5.53 11.36 15.82
CA VAL A 52 -6.69 11.77 15.01
C VAL A 52 -6.47 11.29 13.57
N PRO A 53 -6.92 10.07 13.22
CA PRO A 53 -6.68 9.47 11.90
C PRO A 53 -7.25 10.29 10.74
N ASP A 54 -8.32 11.05 11.00
CA ASP A 54 -9.00 11.90 10.02
C ASP A 54 -8.41 13.32 9.94
N ALA A 55 -7.26 13.58 10.59
CA ALA A 55 -6.61 14.88 10.53
C ALA A 55 -6.20 15.21 9.07
N PRO A 56 -6.47 16.44 8.60
CA PRO A 56 -6.16 16.81 7.22
C PRO A 56 -4.65 16.77 6.97
N MET A 57 -4.25 16.17 5.87
CA MET A 57 -2.88 16.13 5.37
C MET A 57 -2.81 16.77 3.99
N SER A 58 -1.74 17.50 3.74
CA SER A 58 -1.38 18.01 2.41
C SER A 58 -0.74 16.91 1.56
N ASP A 59 -0.78 17.08 0.25
CA ASP A 59 -0.18 16.13 -0.70
C ASP A 59 1.33 15.93 -0.43
N ALA A 60 2.04 17.00 -0.04
CA ALA A 60 3.46 16.92 0.29
C ALA A 60 3.73 16.05 1.54
N GLU A 61 2.86 16.11 2.55
CA GLU A 61 2.97 15.29 3.75
C GLU A 61 2.64 13.82 3.47
N ILE A 62 1.66 13.57 2.59
CA ILE A 62 1.30 12.22 2.13
C ILE A 62 2.48 11.60 1.35
N GLU A 63 3.07 12.33 0.40
CA GLU A 63 4.26 11.89 -0.33
C GLU A 63 5.44 11.59 0.60
N ALA A 64 5.68 12.45 1.60
CA ALA A 64 6.72 12.21 2.60
C ALA A 64 6.46 10.94 3.42
N LEU A 65 5.21 10.67 3.79
CA LEU A 65 4.80 9.47 4.51
C LEU A 65 5.00 8.20 3.66
N LEU A 66 4.58 8.25 2.40
CA LEU A 66 4.75 7.15 1.44
C LEU A 66 6.23 6.87 1.18
N SER A 67 7.05 7.91 1.01
CA SER A 67 8.50 7.77 0.84
C SER A 67 9.17 7.13 2.06
N CYS A 68 8.85 7.58 3.28
CA CYS A 68 9.39 6.99 4.51
C CYS A 68 9.00 5.51 4.68
N THR A 69 7.74 5.17 4.41
CA THR A 69 7.27 3.79 4.52
C THR A 69 7.86 2.89 3.44
N ALA A 70 8.07 3.42 2.23
CA ALA A 70 8.75 2.71 1.15
C ALA A 70 10.24 2.44 1.46
N ASP A 71 10.98 3.44 1.95
CA ASP A 71 12.39 3.24 2.38
C ASP A 71 12.49 2.12 3.42
N ARG A 72 11.61 2.12 4.42
CA ARG A 72 11.59 1.07 5.44
C ARG A 72 11.20 -0.30 4.91
N ALA A 73 10.25 -0.37 3.99
CA ALA A 73 9.85 -1.65 3.40
C ALA A 73 10.95 -2.27 2.52
N SER A 74 11.89 -1.45 2.03
CA SER A 74 13.03 -1.90 1.23
C SER A 74 14.24 -2.40 2.04
N ARG A 75 14.22 -2.23 3.37
CA ARG A 75 15.28 -2.66 4.30
C ARG A 75 14.94 -4.02 4.90
#